data_AF-A0A7Y8FVQ1-F1
#
_entry.id   AF-A0A7Y8FVQ1-F1
#
_cell.length_a   1.000
_cell.length_b   1.000
_cell.length_c   1.000
_cell.angle_alpha   90.00
_cell.angle_beta   90.00
_cell.angle_gamma   90.00
#
_symmetry.space_group_name_H-M   'P 1'
#
loop_
_entity.id
_entity.type
_entity.pdbx_description
1 polymer ?
#
loop_
_entity_poly.entity_id
_entity_poly.type
_entity_poly.pdbx_seq_one_letter_code
_entity_poly.pdbx_strand_id
1 'polypeptide(L)'
;HNAVTRGAALALSAIRRKGLDAVPQAAMPMFTRPQSTFLGSASQVEAYVYALANFEPKPARFPKAHKSHKGEAQRAPRTVKEMLERCEDALPMPDLMTWLLEQEPDGATDELLYWFSRLSREKRFKRERLERRDYHTHEHQVSLRSFALLPAGTDATENSASTPYAS
;
A
#
# COMPACT_ATOMS: atom_id res chain seq x y z
N HIS A 1 -16.12 26.96 23.78
CA HIS A 1 -17.47 26.62 23.31
C HIS A 1 -17.67 27.25 21.93
N ASN A 2 -17.55 26.45 20.88
CA ASN A 2 -17.16 26.92 19.55
C ASN A 2 -18.37 27.47 18.77
N ALA A 3 -18.27 28.71 18.28
CA ALA A 3 -19.31 29.38 17.50
C ALA A 3 -19.71 28.59 16.24
N VAL A 4 -18.76 27.84 15.68
CA VAL A 4 -18.92 26.99 14.50
C VAL A 4 -19.96 25.88 14.72
N THR A 5 -19.96 25.23 15.89
CA THR A 5 -20.88 24.12 16.17
C THR A 5 -22.32 24.60 16.33
N ARG A 6 -22.52 25.80 16.90
CA ARG A 6 -23.85 26.44 16.97
C ARG A 6 -24.36 26.90 15.60
N GLY A 7 -23.48 27.47 14.77
CA GLY A 7 -23.82 27.87 13.40
C GLY A 7 -24.24 26.69 12.53
N ALA A 8 -23.50 25.58 12.60
CA ALA A 8 -23.81 24.36 11.85
C ALA A 8 -25.15 23.73 12.29
N ALA A 9 -25.42 23.66 13.60
CA ALA A 9 -26.68 23.12 14.11
C ALA A 9 -27.90 23.95 13.66
N LEU A 10 -27.78 25.28 13.68
CA LEU A 10 -28.84 26.17 13.21
C LEU A 10 -29.07 26.04 11.70
N ALA A 11 -28.01 25.97 10.89
CA ALA A 11 -28.10 25.77 9.45
C ALA A 11 -28.81 24.44 9.09
N LEU A 12 -28.43 23.34 9.75
CA LEU A 12 -29.07 22.03 9.56
C LEU A 12 -30.55 22.05 10.00
N SER A 13 -30.87 22.75 11.09
CA SER A 13 -32.26 22.88 11.55
C SER A 13 -33.15 23.65 10.57
N ALA A 14 -32.58 24.65 9.89
CA ALA A 14 -33.27 25.43 8.86
C ALA A 14 -33.51 24.57 7.60
N ILE A 15 -32.49 23.81 7.16
CA ILE A 15 -32.58 22.89 6.02
C ILE A 15 -33.65 21.83 6.26
N ARG A 16 -33.70 21.22 7.46
CA ARG A 16 -34.70 20.19 7.80
C ARG A 16 -36.13 20.72 7.76
N ARG A 17 -36.35 21.99 8.12
CA ARG A 17 -37.70 22.58 8.22
C ARG A 17 -38.21 23.19 6.91
N LYS A 18 -37.33 23.75 6.08
CA LYS A 18 -37.72 24.57 4.92
C LYS A 18 -37.08 24.15 3.59
N GLY A 19 -36.27 23.09 3.57
CA GLY A 19 -35.54 22.66 2.38
C GLY A 19 -34.32 23.55 2.08
N LEU A 20 -33.56 23.18 1.04
CA LEU A 20 -32.30 23.86 0.66
C LEU A 20 -32.48 25.33 0.25
N ASP A 21 -33.69 25.73 -0.16
CA ASP A 21 -34.01 27.11 -0.57
C ASP A 21 -33.99 28.11 0.60
N ALA A 22 -34.07 27.64 1.85
CA ALA A 22 -34.03 28.51 3.03
C ALA A 22 -32.62 28.81 3.54
N VAL A 23 -31.58 28.26 2.91
CA VAL A 23 -30.19 28.57 3.23
C VAL A 23 -29.79 29.81 2.45
N PRO A 24 -29.34 30.90 3.10
CA PRO A 24 -28.81 32.04 2.38
C PRO A 24 -27.61 31.59 1.54
N GLN A 25 -27.72 31.71 0.21
CA GLN A 25 -26.68 31.36 -0.77
C GLN A 25 -25.31 32.00 -0.47
N ALA A 26 -25.28 33.07 0.32
CA ALA A 26 -24.06 33.72 0.80
C ALA A 26 -23.23 32.88 1.81
N ALA A 27 -23.75 31.75 2.31
CA ALA A 27 -23.02 30.82 3.18
C ALA A 27 -22.50 29.57 2.45
N MET A 28 -22.71 29.46 1.13
CA MET A 28 -22.13 28.42 0.31
C MET A 28 -20.75 28.89 -0.19
N PRO A 29 -19.64 28.17 0.05
CA PRO A 29 -18.40 28.40 -0.69
C PRO A 29 -18.64 27.86 -2.09
N MET A 30 -19.37 28.62 -2.90
CA MET A 30 -19.42 28.43 -4.33
C MET A 30 -17.97 28.56 -4.79
N PHE A 31 -17.40 27.50 -5.36
CA PHE A 31 -16.16 27.59 -6.14
C PHE A 31 -16.44 28.55 -7.29
N THR A 32 -16.30 29.85 -7.03
CA THR A 32 -16.42 30.88 -8.03
C THR A 32 -15.28 30.63 -9.00
N ARG A 33 -15.64 30.26 -10.23
CA ARG A 33 -14.70 30.29 -11.35
C ARG A 33 -13.98 31.64 -11.29
N PRO A 34 -12.64 31.68 -11.21
CA PRO A 34 -11.92 32.95 -11.19
C PRO A 34 -12.39 33.74 -12.40
N GLN A 35 -12.94 34.93 -12.14
CA GLN A 35 -13.24 35.90 -13.18
C GLN A 35 -11.96 36.10 -13.97
N SER A 36 -11.92 35.65 -15.22
CA SER A 36 -10.80 35.96 -16.09
C SER A 36 -10.89 37.46 -16.37
N THR A 37 -10.09 38.25 -15.66
CA THR A 37 -9.83 39.64 -16.05
C THR A 37 -9.23 39.59 -17.45
N PHE A 38 -10.07 39.83 -18.46
CA PHE A 38 -9.64 39.93 -19.85
C PHE A 38 -8.87 41.25 -19.98
N LEU A 39 -7.57 41.18 -19.74
CA LEU A 39 -6.64 42.27 -19.99
C LEU A 39 -6.69 42.56 -21.49
N GLY A 40 -6.99 43.81 -21.88
CA GLY A 40 -6.90 44.23 -23.28
C GLY A 40 -5.48 44.01 -23.83
N SER A 41 -5.34 43.91 -25.15
CA SER A 41 -4.08 43.52 -25.81
C SER A 41 -2.84 44.30 -25.32
N ALA A 42 -2.97 45.60 -25.07
CA ALA A 42 -1.89 46.43 -24.52
C ALA A 42 -1.47 46.01 -23.10
N SER A 43 -2.44 45.83 -22.20
CA SER A 43 -2.18 45.38 -20.83
C SER A 43 -1.67 43.93 -20.77
N GLN A 44 -1.99 43.09 -21.77
CA GLN A 44 -1.48 41.74 -21.87
C GLN A 44 0.01 41.73 -22.29
N VAL A 45 0.42 42.63 -23.19
CA VAL A 45 1.83 42.81 -23.56
C VAL A 45 2.64 43.36 -22.38
N GLU A 46 2.12 44.36 -21.67
CA GLU A 46 2.79 44.89 -20.47
C GLU A 46 2.94 43.84 -19.38
N ALA A 47 1.90 43.04 -19.10
CA ALA A 47 1.96 41.93 -18.16
C ALA A 47 2.98 40.86 -18.58
N TYR A 48 3.06 40.55 -19.89
CA TYR A 48 4.05 39.61 -20.42
C TYR A 48 5.48 40.13 -20.30
N VAL A 49 5.72 41.40 -20.67
CA VAL A 49 7.04 42.05 -20.55
C VAL A 49 7.47 42.14 -19.08
N TYR A 50 6.55 42.48 -18.19
CA TYR A 50 6.81 42.51 -16.74
C TYR A 50 7.12 41.13 -16.18
N ALA A 51 6.43 40.08 -16.66
CA ALA A 51 6.70 38.71 -16.27
C ALA A 51 8.07 38.22 -16.77
N LEU A 52 8.49 38.62 -17.97
CA LEU A 52 9.82 38.33 -18.50
C LEU A 52 10.92 39.05 -17.71
N ALA A 53 10.71 40.33 -17.36
CA ALA A 53 11.68 41.12 -16.61
C ALA A 53 11.96 40.54 -15.21
N ASN A 54 10.95 39.92 -14.59
CA ASN A 54 11.05 39.29 -13.27
C ASN A 54 11.21 37.76 -13.34
N PHE A 55 11.47 37.21 -14.52
CA PHE A 55 11.59 35.76 -14.68
C PHE A 55 12.96 35.28 -14.17
N GLU A 56 12.96 34.65 -13.00
CA GLU A 56 14.07 33.80 -12.60
C GLU A 56 13.82 32.36 -13.09
N PRO A 57 14.76 31.76 -13.86
CA PRO A 57 14.62 30.37 -14.28
C PRO A 57 14.58 29.49 -13.04
N LYS A 58 13.43 28.86 -12.78
CA LYS A 58 13.29 27.90 -11.69
C LYS A 58 14.37 26.83 -11.88
N PRO A 59 15.37 26.74 -10.98
CA PRO A 59 16.43 25.76 -11.15
C PRO A 59 15.77 24.39 -11.21
N ALA A 60 16.14 23.60 -12.22
CA ALA A 60 15.64 22.24 -12.37
C ALA A 60 15.95 21.47 -11.09
N ARG A 61 14.94 21.38 -10.21
CA ARG A 61 14.98 20.47 -9.08
C ARG A 61 14.77 19.09 -9.68
N PHE A 62 15.83 18.52 -10.21
CA PHE A 62 15.91 17.07 -10.29
C PHE A 62 15.61 16.57 -8.87
N PRO A 63 14.73 15.57 -8.70
CA PRO A 63 14.57 14.93 -7.40
C PRO A 63 15.97 14.49 -6.98
N LYS A 64 16.58 15.21 -6.04
CA LYS A 64 17.82 14.78 -5.42
C LYS A 64 17.48 13.42 -4.86
N ALA A 65 18.13 12.37 -5.36
CA ALA A 65 17.98 11.01 -4.87
C ALA A 65 17.87 11.12 -3.35
N HIS A 66 16.67 10.81 -2.83
CA HIS A 66 16.41 10.88 -1.41
C HIS A 66 17.56 10.11 -0.78
N LYS A 67 18.29 10.76 0.14
CA LYS A 67 19.38 10.11 0.86
C LYS A 67 18.81 8.80 1.38
N SER A 68 19.23 7.70 0.75
CA SER A 68 19.01 6.36 1.25
C SER A 68 19.43 6.39 2.71
N HIS A 69 18.54 5.91 3.57
CA HIS A 69 18.77 5.84 4.99
C HIS A 69 20.13 5.17 5.18
N LYS A 70 21.11 5.93 5.66
CA LYS A 70 22.46 5.45 5.96
C LYS A 70 22.32 4.54 7.17
N GLY A 71 22.13 3.25 6.96
CA GLY A 71 21.90 2.28 8.03
C GLY A 71 22.29 0.86 7.64
N GLU A 72 21.75 0.33 6.56
CA GLU A 72 22.07 -1.02 6.09
C GLU A 72 22.28 -0.99 4.59
N ALA A 73 23.18 -1.85 4.11
CA ALA A 73 23.36 -2.07 2.69
C ALA A 73 21.97 -2.25 2.08
N GLN A 74 21.54 -1.30 1.25
CA GLN A 74 20.24 -1.31 0.59
C GLN A 74 20.28 -2.52 -0.34
N ARG A 75 19.89 -3.67 0.21
CA ARG A 75 19.91 -4.97 -0.45
C ARG A 75 19.10 -4.75 -1.71
N ALA A 76 19.67 -5.08 -2.86
CA ALA A 76 19.00 -4.86 -4.13
C ALA A 76 17.56 -5.40 -4.00
N PRO A 77 16.54 -4.63 -4.45
CA PRO A 77 15.15 -5.06 -4.31
C PRO A 77 15.03 -6.45 -4.94
N ARG A 78 14.69 -7.45 -4.11
CA ARG A 78 14.70 -8.84 -4.58
C ARG A 78 13.73 -8.97 -5.73
N THR A 79 14.19 -9.58 -6.82
CA THR A 79 13.31 -9.84 -7.94
C THR A 79 12.38 -11.01 -7.60
N VAL A 80 11.16 -10.99 -8.14
CA VAL A 80 10.20 -12.08 -7.95
C VAL A 80 10.81 -13.43 -8.38
N LYS A 81 11.61 -13.42 -9.44
CA LYS A 81 12.29 -14.61 -9.96
C LYS A 81 13.24 -15.22 -8.93
N GLU A 82 14.08 -14.40 -8.29
CA GLU A 82 15.00 -14.86 -7.24
C GLU A 82 14.26 -15.43 -6.04
N MET A 83 13.12 -14.83 -5.66
CA MET A 83 12.31 -15.37 -4.56
C MET A 83 11.70 -16.72 -4.89
N LEU A 84 11.24 -16.91 -6.13
CA LEU A 84 10.74 -18.21 -6.57
C LEU A 84 11.83 -19.26 -6.62
N GLU A 85 13.00 -18.94 -7.17
CA GLU A 85 14.14 -19.86 -7.24
C GLU A 85 14.56 -20.32 -5.84
N ARG A 86 14.67 -19.39 -4.87
CA ARG A 86 14.99 -19.76 -3.49
C ARG A 86 13.89 -20.56 -2.79
N CYS A 87 12.63 -20.26 -3.09
CA CYS A 87 11.52 -21.06 -2.58
C CYS A 87 11.58 -22.49 -3.15
N GLU A 88 11.90 -22.65 -4.44
CA GLU A 88 12.07 -23.96 -5.09
C GLU A 88 13.24 -24.74 -4.47
N ASP A 89 14.38 -24.09 -4.22
CA ASP A 89 15.55 -24.70 -3.59
C ASP A 89 15.32 -25.12 -2.13
N ALA A 90 14.41 -24.45 -1.42
CA ALA A 90 14.08 -24.70 -0.02
C ALA A 90 12.97 -25.74 0.19
N LEU A 91 12.46 -26.35 -0.89
CA LEU A 91 11.45 -27.40 -0.79
C LEU A 91 12.07 -28.72 -0.27
N PRO A 92 11.33 -29.50 0.55
CA PRO A 92 10.01 -29.22 1.11
C PRO A 92 10.09 -28.29 2.33
N MET A 93 9.18 -27.30 2.37
CA MET A 93 9.18 -26.26 3.41
C MET A 93 7.95 -26.39 4.32
N PRO A 94 8.13 -26.58 5.64
CA PRO A 94 7.01 -26.84 6.54
C PRO A 94 6.16 -25.60 6.82
N ASP A 95 6.72 -24.38 6.79
CA ASP A 95 5.98 -23.14 7.07
C ASP A 95 6.58 -21.96 6.29
N LEU A 96 5.82 -21.46 5.31
CA LEU A 96 6.20 -20.33 4.45
C LEU A 96 6.48 -19.03 5.20
N MET A 97 5.68 -18.70 6.21
CA MET A 97 5.84 -17.44 6.95
C MET A 97 7.09 -17.51 7.84
N THR A 98 7.34 -18.66 8.47
CA THR A 98 8.57 -18.87 9.25
C THR A 98 9.80 -18.78 8.35
N TRP A 99 9.77 -19.40 7.18
CA TRP A 99 10.87 -19.31 6.21
C TRP A 99 11.10 -17.87 5.72
N LEU A 100 10.04 -17.11 5.44
CA LEU A 100 10.16 -15.69 5.04
C LEU A 100 10.87 -14.86 6.12
N LEU A 101 10.56 -15.10 7.40
CA LEU A 101 11.23 -14.43 8.52
C LEU A 101 12.72 -14.82 8.64
N GLU A 102 13.08 -16.07 8.35
CA GLU A 102 14.47 -16.51 8.33
C GLU A 102 15.26 -15.93 7.15
N GLN A 103 14.62 -15.81 5.97
CA GLN A 103 15.25 -15.24 4.79
C GLN A 103 15.39 -13.71 4.86
N GLU A 104 14.45 -13.04 5.53
CA GLU A 104 14.35 -11.60 5.65
C GLU A 104 14.05 -11.18 7.11
N PRO A 105 15.06 -11.29 8.01
CA PRO A 105 14.88 -10.92 9.41
C PRO A 105 14.63 -9.41 9.61
N ASP A 106 15.21 -8.58 8.73
CA ASP A 106 15.08 -7.11 8.77
C ASP A 106 13.97 -6.59 7.82
N GLY A 107 13.19 -7.48 7.22
CA GLY A 107 12.13 -7.13 6.28
C GLY A 107 10.97 -6.39 6.95
N ALA A 108 10.47 -5.34 6.29
CA ALA A 108 9.28 -4.64 6.76
C ALA A 108 8.05 -5.57 6.72
N THR A 109 7.09 -5.36 7.62
CA THR A 109 5.94 -6.27 7.79
C THR A 109 5.09 -6.37 6.51
N ASP A 110 4.93 -5.26 5.81
CA ASP A 110 4.19 -5.15 4.56
C ASP A 110 4.87 -5.87 3.40
N GLU A 111 6.20 -5.78 3.30
CA GLU A 111 7.00 -6.52 2.32
C GLU A 111 6.90 -8.04 2.55
N LEU A 112 7.01 -8.49 3.80
CA LEU A 112 6.84 -9.91 4.15
C LEU A 112 5.44 -10.42 3.78
N LEU A 113 4.40 -9.64 4.07
CA LEU A 113 3.02 -9.98 3.71
C LEU A 113 2.78 -9.96 2.20
N TYR A 114 3.41 -9.04 1.49
CA TYR A 114 3.40 -9.01 0.02
C TYR A 114 3.99 -10.32 -0.53
N TRP A 115 5.17 -10.71 -0.09
CA TRP A 115 5.82 -11.96 -0.51
C TRP A 115 5.01 -13.19 -0.14
N PHE A 116 4.50 -13.27 1.08
CA PHE A 116 3.60 -14.33 1.52
C PHE A 116 2.38 -14.46 0.59
N SER A 117 1.71 -13.34 0.29
CA SER A 117 0.54 -13.32 -0.58
C SER A 117 0.86 -13.72 -2.01
N ARG A 118 2.09 -13.43 -2.48
CA ARG A 118 2.54 -13.75 -3.83
C ARG A 118 2.91 -15.23 -3.95
N LEU A 119 3.79 -15.71 -3.08
CA LEU A 119 4.30 -17.10 -3.07
C LEU A 119 3.18 -18.11 -2.81
N SER A 120 2.23 -17.79 -1.94
CA SER A 120 1.06 -18.65 -1.66
C SER A 120 0.10 -18.83 -2.85
N ARG A 121 0.19 -17.98 -3.88
CA ARG A 121 -0.63 -18.03 -5.10
C ARG A 121 0.07 -18.70 -6.27
N GLU A 122 1.34 -19.06 -6.12
CA GLU A 122 2.12 -19.64 -7.21
C GLU A 122 1.67 -21.07 -7.49
N LYS A 123 1.48 -21.36 -8.79
CA LYS A 123 0.96 -22.67 -9.24
C LYS A 123 2.00 -23.79 -9.20
N ARG A 124 3.26 -23.44 -8.95
CA ARG A 124 4.40 -24.36 -8.93
C ARG A 124 4.53 -25.17 -7.64
N PHE A 125 3.79 -24.78 -6.60
CA PHE A 125 3.87 -25.41 -5.29
C PHE A 125 2.53 -26.06 -4.94
N LYS A 126 2.59 -27.29 -4.40
CA LYS A 126 1.47 -27.85 -3.63
C LYS A 126 1.48 -27.15 -2.27
N ARG A 127 0.30 -26.68 -1.84
CA ARG A 127 0.15 -25.89 -0.61
C ARG A 127 -0.79 -26.60 0.35
N GLU A 128 -0.33 -26.83 1.56
CA GLU A 128 -1.15 -27.34 2.66
C GLU A 128 -1.39 -26.21 3.65
N ARG A 129 -2.65 -25.95 4.00
CA ARG A 129 -3.01 -24.85 4.88
C ARG A 129 -2.78 -25.27 6.33
N LEU A 130 -1.93 -24.53 7.03
CA LEU A 130 -1.61 -24.79 8.42
C LEU A 130 -2.61 -24.12 9.37
N GLU A 131 -2.49 -24.47 10.64
CA GLU A 131 -3.22 -23.83 11.73
C GLU A 131 -2.82 -22.36 11.91
N ARG A 132 -3.71 -21.61 12.56
CA ARG A 132 -3.44 -20.19 12.84
C ARG A 132 -2.33 -20.09 13.88
N ARG A 133 -1.27 -19.37 13.54
CA ARG A 133 -0.12 -19.13 14.40
C ARG A 133 0.20 -17.65 14.44
N ASP A 134 0.88 -17.26 15.51
CA ASP A 134 1.33 -15.90 15.72
C ASP A 134 2.81 -15.80 15.35
N TYR A 135 3.10 -14.90 14.39
CA TYR A 135 4.42 -14.63 13.86
C TYR A 135 4.88 -13.26 14.32
N HIS A 136 6.11 -13.15 14.81
CA HIS A 136 6.68 -11.88 15.23
C HIS A 136 7.56 -11.35 14.10
N THR A 137 7.13 -10.26 13.47
CA THR A 137 8.01 -9.46 12.60
C THR A 137 8.75 -8.44 13.45
N HIS A 138 9.69 -7.71 12.84
CA HIS A 138 10.43 -6.65 13.54
C HIS A 138 9.51 -5.56 14.14
N GLU A 139 8.36 -5.31 13.51
CA GLU A 139 7.47 -4.20 13.89
C GLU A 139 6.14 -4.67 14.51
N HIS A 140 5.65 -5.86 14.15
CA HIS A 140 4.29 -6.29 14.46
C HIS A 140 4.20 -7.78 14.82
N GLN A 141 3.17 -8.12 15.59
CA GLN A 141 2.74 -9.51 15.74
C GLN A 141 1.62 -9.79 14.73
N VAL A 142 1.88 -10.71 13.81
CA VAL A 142 0.96 -11.10 12.73
C VAL A 142 0.37 -12.47 13.02
N SER A 143 -0.95 -12.53 13.18
CA SER A 143 -1.67 -13.79 13.40
C SER A 143 -2.35 -14.26 12.12
N LEU A 144 -1.80 -15.30 11.47
CA LEU A 144 -2.31 -15.82 10.20
C LEU A 144 -2.19 -17.34 10.08
N ARG A 145 -2.89 -17.93 9.10
CA ARG A 145 -2.72 -19.32 8.71
C ARG A 145 -1.70 -19.39 7.58
N SER A 146 -0.53 -19.92 7.88
CA SER A 146 0.53 -20.09 6.89
C SER A 146 0.29 -21.34 6.02
N PHE A 147 1.20 -21.60 5.10
CA PHE A 147 1.17 -22.74 4.19
C PHE A 147 2.46 -23.55 4.29
N ALA A 148 2.35 -24.88 4.34
CA ALA A 148 3.46 -25.75 4.00
C ALA A 148 3.54 -25.84 2.47
N LEU A 149 4.75 -25.66 1.91
CA LEU A 149 4.99 -25.74 0.48
C LEU A 149 5.70 -27.06 0.15
N LEU A 150 5.07 -27.82 -0.74
CA LEU A 150 5.56 -29.09 -1.27
C LEU A 150 5.83 -28.95 -2.78
N PRO A 151 6.81 -29.68 -3.33
CA PRO A 151 7.06 -29.68 -4.77
C PRO A 151 5.83 -30.15 -5.54
N ALA A 152 5.54 -29.50 -6.68
CA ALA A 152 4.48 -29.92 -7.59
C ALA A 152 4.90 -31.17 -8.39
N GLY A 153 4.77 -32.34 -7.76
CA GLY A 153 4.98 -33.67 -8.35
C GLY A 153 5.82 -34.53 -7.39
N THR A 154 5.41 -35.71 -6.93
CA THR A 154 4.42 -36.70 -7.38
C THR A 154 3.48 -37.10 -6.23
N ASP A 155 2.19 -37.27 -6.49
CA ASP A 155 1.32 -38.13 -5.65
C ASP A 155 1.73 -39.60 -5.85
N ALA A 156 2.88 -39.99 -5.30
CA ALA A 156 3.31 -41.37 -5.22
C ALA A 156 3.88 -41.60 -3.81
N THR A 157 3.23 -42.51 -3.08
CA THR A 157 3.53 -42.99 -1.72
C THR A 157 3.21 -41.93 -0.64
N GLU A 158 2.11 -41.99 0.11
CA GLU A 158 1.72 -43.09 1.01
C GLU A 158 0.17 -43.18 1.17
N ASN A 159 -0.47 -43.95 0.29
CA ASN A 159 -1.71 -44.67 0.59
C ASN A 159 -1.37 -46.16 0.54
N SER A 160 -0.60 -46.65 1.51
CA SER A 160 -0.37 -48.08 1.76
C SER A 160 0.16 -48.29 3.17
N ALA A 161 -0.75 -48.17 4.15
CA ALA A 161 -0.62 -48.86 5.42
C ALA A 161 -2.00 -49.11 6.03
N SER A 162 -2.91 -49.72 5.26
CA SER A 162 -4.04 -50.44 5.86
C SER A 162 -3.54 -51.83 6.27
N THR A 163 -3.21 -51.96 7.56
CA THR A 163 -3.43 -53.11 8.50
C THR A 163 -3.12 -54.54 8.02
N PRO A 164 -2.38 -55.35 8.81
CA PRO A 164 -3.05 -56.04 9.93
C PRO A 164 -2.17 -56.31 11.17
N TYR A 165 -2.72 -56.12 12.37
CA TYR A 165 -2.36 -56.98 13.50
C TYR A 165 -3.62 -57.37 14.25
N ALA A 166 -3.97 -58.65 14.09
CA ALA A 166 -4.84 -59.38 14.97
C ALA A 166 -3.97 -60.09 16.00
N SER A 167 -4.29 -59.94 17.28
CA SER A 167 -4.26 -60.97 18.33
C SER A 167 -5.00 -60.42 19.54
#